data_AF-A0A6C0ANW8-F1
#
_entry.id   AF-A0A6C0ANW8-F1
#
_cell.length_a   1.000
_cell.length_b   1.000
_cell.length_c   1.000
_cell.angle_alpha   90.00
_cell.angle_beta   90.00
_cell.angle_gamma   90.00
#
_symmetry.space_group_name_H-M   'P 1'
#
loop_
_entity.id
_entity.type
_entity.pdbx_description
1 polymer ?
#
loop_
_entity_poly.entity_id
_entity_poly.type
_entity_poly.pdbx_seq_one_letter_code
_entity_poly.pdbx_strand_id
1 'polypeptide(L)' 'MLSSEFVFLLIVLCIGFLLIVYPNILKEGFEAGMSGVRCGIDLPTCNVGLQCMNGFCGSPMKPYLMANQLPVYP' A
#
# COMPACT_ATOMS: atom_id res chain seq x y z
N MET A 1 -27.59 2.98 29.86
CA MET A 1 -27.06 1.70 29.33
C MET A 1 -27.05 1.85 27.81
N LEU A 2 -25.88 1.90 27.16
CA LEU A 2 -25.85 1.88 25.70
C LEU A 2 -26.38 0.51 25.26
N SER A 3 -27.35 0.48 24.34
CA SER A 3 -27.82 -0.78 23.75
C SER A 3 -26.72 -1.38 22.86
N SER A 4 -26.73 -2.70 22.72
CA SER A 4 -25.82 -3.44 21.82
C SER A 4 -25.82 -2.84 20.41
N GLU A 5 -26.99 -2.46 19.92
CA GLU A 5 -27.19 -1.84 18.60
C GLU A 5 -26.44 -0.52 18.45
N PHE A 6 -26.46 0.32 19.48
CA PHE A 6 -25.76 1.61 19.48
C PHE A 6 -24.24 1.43 19.49
N VAL A 7 -23.74 0.43 20.22
CA VAL A 7 -22.31 0.09 20.23
C VAL A 7 -21.88 -0.42 18.86
N PHE A 8 -22.68 -1.28 18.23
CA PHE A 8 -22.40 -1.79 16.89
C PHE A 8 -22.35 -0.66 15.84
N LEU A 9 -23.33 0.24 15.86
CA LEU A 9 -23.34 1.41 14.97
C LEU A 9 -22.11 2.30 15.14
N LEU A 10 -21.68 2.55 16.38
CA LEU A 10 -20.46 3.33 16.65
C LEU A 10 -19.21 2.66 16.09
N ILE A 11 -19.09 1.35 16.21
CA ILE A 11 -17.95 0.59 15.67
C ILE A 11 -17.91 0.70 14.14
N VAL A 12 -19.05 0.50 13.47
CA VAL A 12 -19.14 0.61 12.01
C VAL A 12 -18.76 2.01 11.53
N LEU A 13 -19.24 3.06 12.20
CA LEU A 13 -18.90 4.45 11.87
C LEU A 13 -17.41 4.74 12.08
N CYS A 14 -16.80 4.26 13.17
CA CYS A 14 -15.38 4.42 13.43
C CYS A 14 -14.52 3.71 12.37
N ILE A 15 -14.87 2.48 11.99
CA ILE A 15 -14.16 1.74 10.95
C ILE A 15 -14.28 2.47 9.60
N GLY A 16 -15.50 2.89 9.22
CA GLY A 16 -15.73 3.65 8.00
C GLY A 16 -14.92 4.95 7.95
N PHE A 17 -14.88 5.69 9.06
CA PHE A 17 -14.07 6.90 9.17
C PHE A 17 -12.58 6.62 9.02
N LEU A 18 -12.06 5.59 9.69
CA LEU A 18 -10.65 5.20 9.59
C LEU A 18 -10.26 4.81 8.15
N LEU A 19 -11.13 4.12 7.42
CA LEU A 19 -10.90 3.76 6.02
C LEU A 19 -10.88 4.98 5.10
N ILE A 20 -11.66 6.02 5.39
CA ILE A 20 -11.65 7.29 4.64
C ILE A 20 -10.36 8.08 4.93
N VAL A 21 -9.95 8.16 6.20
CA VAL A 21 -8.75 8.93 6.59
C VAL A 21 -7.47 8.22 6.16
N TYR A 22 -7.44 6.89 6.18
CA TYR A 22 -6.28 6.08 5.83
C TYR A 22 -6.60 5.10 4.69
N PRO A 23 -6.84 5.60 3.47
CA PRO A 23 -7.23 4.77 2.33
C PRO A 23 -6.15 3.77 1.90
N ASN A 24 -4.93 3.95 2.40
CA ASN A 24 -3.77 3.14 2.05
C ASN A 24 -3.41 2.08 3.11
N ILE A 25 -4.11 2.03 4.26
CA ILE A 25 -3.77 1.09 5.35
C ILE A 25 -3.92 -0.39 4.93
N LEU A 26 -4.76 -0.67 3.94
CA LEU A 26 -5.00 -2.03 3.42
C LEU A 26 -4.36 -2.27 2.04
N LYS A 27 -3.49 -1.38 1.55
CA LYS A 27 -2.85 -1.57 0.24
C LYS A 27 -1.71 -2.59 0.35
N GLU A 28 -1.96 -3.81 -0.13
CA GLU A 28 -0.93 -4.84 -0.36
C GLU A 28 0.00 -4.47 -1.52
N GLY A 29 0.92 -3.52 -1.36
CA GLY A 29 2.10 -3.31 -2.25
C GLY A 29 1.86 -3.06 -3.76
N PHE A 30 0.63 -3.13 -4.24
CA PHE A 30 0.22 -2.85 -5.61
C PHE A 30 -0.21 -1.39 -5.67
N GLU A 31 0.74 -0.52 -5.97
CA GLU A 31 0.43 0.88 -6.18
C GLU A 31 -0.06 1.12 -7.61
N ALA A 32 -1.26 0.63 -7.89
CA ALA A 32 -2.04 1.10 -9.03
C ALA A 32 -2.35 2.59 -8.80
N GLY A 33 -1.54 3.48 -9.38
CA GLY A 33 -1.71 4.92 -9.29
C GLY A 33 -0.67 5.69 -8.47
N MET A 34 0.54 5.13 -8.26
CA MET A 34 1.66 5.92 -7.73
C MET A 34 1.88 7.19 -8.56
N SER A 35 2.16 8.31 -7.89
CA SER A 35 2.77 9.47 -8.53
C SER A 35 4.19 9.09 -8.95
N GLY A 36 4.44 9.01 -10.25
CA GLY A 36 5.73 8.60 -10.80
C GLY A 36 5.71 8.51 -12.31
N VAL A 37 6.88 8.38 -12.91
CA VAL A 37 7.01 8.18 -14.36
C VAL A 37 6.55 6.77 -14.70
N ARG A 38 5.52 6.67 -15.55
CA ARG A 38 5.07 5.39 -16.09
C ARG A 38 6.07 4.86 -17.10
N CYS A 39 6.25 3.54 -17.12
CA CYS A 39 7.15 2.84 -18.02
C CYS A 39 6.49 1.57 -18.58
N GLY A 40 6.97 1.09 -19.71
CA GLY A 40 6.39 -0.04 -20.44
C GLY A 40 6.88 -0.10 -21.88
N ILE A 41 6.23 -0.94 -22.71
CA ILE A 41 6.61 -1.15 -24.11
C ILE A 41 6.41 0.13 -24.95
N ASP A 42 5.33 0.87 -24.71
CA ASP A 42 4.97 2.08 -25.47
C ASP A 42 5.13 3.38 -24.64
N LEU A 43 5.97 3.34 -23.62
CA LEU A 43 6.18 4.42 -22.65
C LEU A 43 7.67 4.77 -22.56
N PRO A 44 8.04 5.97 -22.09
CA PRO A 44 9.43 6.33 -21.92
C PRO A 44 10.16 5.35 -20.99
N THR A 45 11.45 5.16 -21.25
CA THR A 45 12.32 4.39 -20.38
C THR A 45 12.58 5.13 -19.06
N CYS A 46 12.89 4.38 -18.01
CA CYS A 46 13.21 4.96 -16.72
C CYS A 46 14.59 5.66 -16.74
N ASN A 47 14.72 6.72 -15.93
CA ASN A 47 15.99 7.40 -15.72
C ASN A 47 17.05 6.45 -15.16
N VAL A 48 18.33 6.79 -15.37
CA VAL A 48 19.47 5.99 -14.92
C VAL A 48 19.37 5.66 -13.43
N GLY A 49 19.52 4.37 -13.09
CA GLY A 49 19.43 3.87 -11.72
C GLY A 49 18.02 3.44 -11.28
N LEU A 50 16.99 3.68 -12.10
CA LEU A 50 15.63 3.18 -11.87
C LEU A 50 15.32 2.00 -12.79
N GLN A 51 14.45 1.10 -12.33
CA GLN A 51 13.94 -0.03 -13.09
C GLN A 51 12.43 0.07 -13.26
N CYS A 52 11.94 -0.44 -14.39
CA CYS A 52 10.51 -0.53 -14.63
C CYS A 52 9.94 -1.70 -13.84
N MET A 53 9.11 -1.41 -12.83
CA MET A 53 8.50 -2.41 -11.95
C MET A 53 7.01 -2.13 -11.88
N ASN A 54 6.19 -3.10 -12.30
CA ASN A 54 4.73 -2.98 -12.32
C ASN A 54 4.19 -1.73 -13.06
N GLY A 55 4.86 -1.31 -14.14
CA GLY A 55 4.44 -0.18 -14.97
C GLY A 55 4.87 1.21 -14.48
N PHE A 56 5.69 1.27 -13.42
CA PHE A 56 6.25 2.50 -12.88
C PHE A 56 7.75 2.41 -12.67
N CYS A 57 8.45 3.54 -12.84
CA CYS A 57 9.87 3.62 -12.56
C CYS A 57 10.12 3.67 -11.05
N GLY A 58 10.82 2.66 -10.52
CA GLY A 58 11.17 2.56 -9.11
C GLY A 58 12.63 2.23 -8.88
N SER A 59 13.11 2.43 -7.66
CA SER A 59 14.47 2.04 -7.28
C SER A 59 14.58 0.51 -7.17
N PRO A 60 15.58 -0.13 -7.80
CA PRO A 60 15.82 -1.56 -7.66
C PRO A 60 16.40 -1.94 -6.29
N MET A 61 16.65 -0.97 -5.42
CA MET A 61 17.13 -1.22 -4.08
C MET A 61 16.10 -2.06 -3.32
N LYS A 62 16.46 -3.32 -3.06
CA LYS A 62 15.62 -4.24 -2.30
C LYS A 62 15.31 -3.59 -0.94
N PRO A 63 14.02 -3.41 -0.58
CA PRO A 63 13.68 -2.93 0.75
C PRO A 63 14.24 -3.92 1.77
N TYR A 64 14.99 -3.40 2.74
CA TYR A 64 15.52 -4.21 3.81
C TYR A 64 14.44 -4.39 4.87
N LEU A 65 13.95 -5.62 5.02
CA LEU A 65 13.10 -5.96 6.15
C LEU A 65 13.99 -5.99 7.39
N MET A 66 13.68 -5.17 8.39
CA MET A 66 14.32 -5.31 9.69
C MET A 66 14.04 -6.71 10.24
N ALA A 67 15.01 -7.27 10.95
CA ALA A 67 14.82 -8.54 11.64
C ALA A 67 13.59 -8.43 12.56
N ASN A 68 12.63 -9.34 12.39
CA ASN A 68 11.43 -9.40 13.19
C ASN A 68 11.24 -10.82 13.75
N GLN A 69 10.29 -10.97 14.67
CA GLN A 69 10.00 -12.25 15.33
C GLN A 69 9.09 -13.17 14.50
N LEU A 70 8.81 -12.82 13.25
CA LEU A 70 7.94 -13.64 12.41
C LEU A 70 8.73 -14.87 11.93
N PRO A 71 8.13 -16.07 11.98
CA PRO A 71 8.76 -17.26 11.45
C PRO A 71 8.81 -17.15 9.92
N VAL A 72 9.98 -16.79 9.38
CA VAL A 72 10.22 -16.78 7.93
C VAL A 72 11.00 -18.06 7.61
N TYR A 73 10.34 -19.02 6.95
CA TYR A 73 11.05 -20.17 6.37
C TYR A 73 11.85 -19.73 5.13
N PRO A 74 13.04 -20.31 4.89
CA PRO A 74 13.82 -20.07 3.67
C PRO A 74 13.12 -20.59 2.41
#